data_AF-A0A8S8YSV5-F1
#
_entry.id   AF-A0A8S8YSV5-F1
#
_cell.length_a   1.000
_cell.length_b   1.000
_cell.length_c   1.000
_cell.angle_alpha   90.00
_cell.angle_beta   90.00
_cell.angle_gamma   90.00
#
_symmetry.space_group_name_H-M   'P 1'
#
loop_
_entity.id
_entity.type
_entity.pdbx_description
1 polymer ?
#
loop_
_entity_poly.entity_id
_entity_poly.type
_entity_poly.pdbx_seq_one_letter_code
_entity_poly.pdbx_strand_id
1 'polypeptide(L)' 'MATVELAIGDEAPSFEAEVTDGGKVSLSEILSTGRGVILYFYPRDNTPGCTIPGM' A
#
# COMPACT_ATOMS: atom_id res chain seq x y z
N MET A 1 1.16 -20.14 8.98
CA MET A 1 1.59 -19.65 7.65
C MET A 1 3.09 -19.46 7.73
N ALA A 2 3.83 -19.85 6.69
CA ALA A 2 5.27 -19.61 6.63
C ALA A 2 5.51 -18.11 6.44
N THR A 3 6.43 -17.53 7.21
CA THR A 3 6.90 -16.16 7.02
C THR A 3 7.80 -16.12 5.79
N VAL A 4 7.40 -15.31 4.81
CA VAL A 4 8.23 -15.04 3.62
C VAL A 4 8.91 -13.70 3.84
N GLU A 5 10.24 -13.71 3.92
CA GLU A 5 11.06 -12.50 3.88
C GLU A 5 11.37 -12.19 2.42
N LEU A 6 11.15 -10.94 1.99
CA LEU A 6 11.39 -10.50 0.61
C LEU A 6 12.80 -9.91 0.49
N ALA A 7 13.51 -10.28 -0.56
CA ALA A 7 14.82 -9.75 -0.93
C ALA A 7 14.74 -8.82 -2.16
N ILE A 8 15.80 -8.06 -2.39
CA ILE A 8 15.92 -7.22 -3.60
C ILE A 8 15.96 -8.13 -4.84
N GLY A 9 15.11 -7.82 -5.80
CA GLY A 9 15.00 -8.57 -7.06
C GLY A 9 13.91 -9.63 -7.05
N ASP A 10 13.32 -9.93 -5.88
CA ASP A 10 12.14 -10.80 -5.81
C ASP A 10 10.95 -10.14 -6.51
N GLU A 11 10.15 -10.95 -7.21
CA GLU A 11 8.84 -10.51 -7.66
C GLU A 11 7.95 -10.26 -6.45
N ALA A 12 7.34 -9.07 -6.41
CA ALA A 12 6.43 -8.71 -5.34
C ALA A 12 5.22 -9.67 -5.32
N PRO A 13 4.81 -10.20 -4.15
CA PRO A 13 3.64 -11.06 -4.06
C PRO A 13 2.38 -10.34 -4.57
N SER A 14 1.55 -11.07 -5.32
CA SER A 14 0.24 -10.57 -5.73
C SER A 14 -0.63 -10.30 -4.50
N PHE A 15 -1.27 -9.14 -4.45
CA PHE A 15 -2.27 -8.82 -3.45
C PHE A 15 -3.46 -8.08 -4.08
N GLU A 16 -4.59 -8.19 -3.40
CA GLU A 16 -5.77 -7.35 -3.60
C GLU A 16 -6.14 -6.74 -2.25
N ALA A 17 -6.49 -5.45 -2.25
CA ALA A 17 -6.93 -4.74 -1.05
C ALA A 17 -8.15 -3.88 -1.34
N GLU A 18 -9.01 -3.73 -0.34
CA GLU A 18 -10.11 -2.76 -0.38
C GLU A 18 -9.57 -1.36 -0.08
N VAL A 19 -10.05 -0.37 -0.83
CA VAL A 19 -9.74 1.05 -0.61
C VAL A 19 -10.94 1.76 0.01
N THR A 20 -10.73 2.98 0.51
CA THR A 20 -11.71 3.74 1.32
C THR A 20 -13.08 3.92 0.65
N ASP A 21 -13.14 3.97 -0.68
CA ASP A 21 -14.39 4.13 -1.45
C ASP A 21 -15.14 2.79 -1.68
N GLY A 22 -14.67 1.69 -1.10
CA GLY A 22 -15.21 0.34 -1.34
C GLY A 22 -14.76 -0.29 -2.65
N GLY A 23 -13.92 0.41 -3.42
CA GLY A 23 -13.21 -0.15 -4.56
C GLY A 23 -12.14 -1.16 -4.15
N LYS A 24 -11.57 -1.83 -5.14
CA LYS A 24 -10.45 -2.77 -4.96
C LYS A 24 -9.24 -2.31 -5.75
N VAL A 25 -8.06 -2.53 -5.19
CA VAL A 25 -6.78 -2.33 -5.87
C VAL A 25 -6.06 -3.66 -5.98
N SER A 26 -5.57 -3.97 -7.18
CA SER A 26 -4.77 -5.14 -7.49
C SER A 26 -3.37 -4.72 -7.91
N LEU A 27 -2.34 -5.34 -7.32
CA LEU A 27 -0.95 -5.06 -7.69
C LEU A 27 -0.68 -5.37 -9.18
N SER A 28 -1.21 -6.50 -9.69
CA SER A 28 -0.97 -6.92 -11.07
C SER A 28 -1.58 -5.94 -12.08
N GLU A 29 -2.74 -5.38 -11.76
CA GLU A 29 -3.39 -4.37 -12.60
C GLU A 29 -2.54 -3.10 -12.66
N ILE A 30 -2.02 -2.61 -11.53
CA ILE A 30 -1.16 -1.42 -11.53
C ILE A 30 0.10 -1.65 -12.35
N LEU A 31 0.78 -2.80 -12.14
CA LEU A 31 2.00 -3.14 -12.85
C LEU A 31 1.78 -3.33 -14.36
N SER A 32 0.59 -3.77 -14.78
CA SER A 32 0.23 -3.91 -16.21
C SER A 32 0.29 -2.59 -16.98
N THR A 33 0.18 -1.46 -16.29
CA THR A 33 0.26 -0.10 -16.88
C THR A 33 1.69 0.38 -17.08
N GLY A 34 2.70 -0.42 -16.71
CA GLY A 34 4.13 -0.10 -16.85
C GLY A 34 4.65 0.91 -15.83
N ARG A 35 3.89 1.22 -14.79
CA ARG A 35 4.32 2.11 -13.70
C ARG A 35 4.84 1.28 -12.53
N GLY A 36 5.99 1.66 -12.00
CA GLY A 36 6.47 1.15 -10.72
C GLY A 36 5.55 1.61 -9.56
N VAL A 37 5.56 0.86 -8.47
CA VAL A 37 4.72 1.12 -7.29
C VAL A 37 5.60 1.22 -6.06
N ILE A 38 5.28 2.18 -5.17
CA ILE A 38 5.82 2.24 -3.82
C ILE A 38 4.71 1.85 -2.86
N LEU A 39 4.89 0.75 -2.13
CA LEU A 39 3.98 0.30 -1.07
C LEU A 39 4.55 0.71 0.29
N TYR A 40 3.81 1.53 1.03
CA TYR A 40 4.22 2.03 2.33
C TYR A 40 3.23 1.59 3.40
N PHE A 41 3.71 0.77 4.33
CA PHE A 41 2.92 0.34 5.49
C PHE A 41 3.13 1.32 6.64
N TYR A 42 2.03 1.76 7.24
CA TYR A 42 2.05 2.65 8.39
C TYR A 42 1.02 2.19 9.43
N PRO A 43 1.27 2.36 10.74
CA PRO A 43 0.51 1.65 11.78
C PRO A 43 -0.95 2.12 11.92
N ARG A 44 -1.20 3.40 11.65
CA ARG A 44 -2.54 4.01 11.71
C ARG A 44 -2.64 5.19 10.77
N ASP A 45 -3.80 5.25 10.11
CA ASP A 45 -4.27 6.44 9.43
C ASP A 45 -4.93 7.42 10.39
N ASN A 46 -4.96 8.69 10.01
CA ASN A 46 -5.64 9.75 10.75
C ASN A 46 -5.21 9.90 12.22
N THR A 47 -3.90 9.82 12.50
CA THR A 47 -3.41 10.20 13.85
C THR A 47 -3.68 11.69 14.09
N PRO A 48 -4.29 12.08 15.24
CA PRO A 48 -4.55 13.49 15.53
C PRO A 48 -3.24 14.24 15.68
N GLY A 49 -2.92 15.05 14.67
CA GLY A 49 -1.71 15.88 14.62
C GLY A 49 -1.72 16.93 13.50
N CYS A 50 -2.72 16.94 12.61
CA CYS A 50 -2.83 17.88 11.49
C CYS A 50 -4.05 18.82 11.59
N THR A 51 -4.42 19.27 12.79
CA THR A 51 -5.47 20.28 13.01
C THR A 51 -5.07 21.26 14.13
N ILE A 52 -4.01 22.02 13.94
CA ILE A 52 -3.93 23.36 14.57
C ILE A 52 -3.55 24.40 13.50
N PRO A 53 -4.48 24.83 12.64
CA PRO A 53 -4.43 26.16 12.07
C PRO A 53 -4.99 27.13 13.11
N GLY A 54 -4.12 27.90 13.76
CA GLY A 54 -4.52 29.01 14.64
C GLY A 54 -3.79 29.05 15.98
N MET A 55 -2.50 29.38 15.93
CA MET A 55 -1.98 30.42 16.84
C MET A 55 -2.35 31.78 16.25
#